data_AF-M1TTM9-F1
#
_entry.id   AF-M1TTM9-F1
#
_cell.length_a   1.000
_cell.length_b   1.000
_cell.length_c   1.000
_cell.angle_alpha   90.00
_cell.angle_beta   90.00
_cell.angle_gamma   90.00
#
_symmetry.space_group_name_H-M   'P 1'
#
loop_
_entity.id
_entity.type
_entity.pdbx_description
1 polymer ?
#
loop_
_entity_poly.entity_id
_entity_poly.type
_entity_poly.pdbx_seq_one_letter_code
_entity_poly.pdbx_strand_id
1 'polypeptide(L)' 'MVGELVLPFTFACNFAPANMEVAMHAYRESFVPSETLEKPYVIGAIRVFAADSQAEAERLATTSGAGVIMGKLE' A
#
# COMPACT_ATOMS: atom_id res chain seq x y z
N MET A 1 -4.83 -4.34 19.66
CA MET A 1 -5.94 -3.36 19.76
C MET A 1 -5.58 -2.15 18.91
N VAL A 2 -5.90 -2.15 17.61
CA VAL A 2 -5.66 -1.01 16.69
C VAL A 2 -6.97 -0.31 16.29
N GLY A 3 -8.13 -0.93 16.57
CA GLY A 3 -9.46 -0.41 16.21
C GLY A 3 -10.02 0.70 17.10
N GLU A 4 -9.35 1.07 18.20
CA GLU A 4 -9.83 2.15 19.09
C GLU A 4 -9.31 3.54 18.71
N LEU A 5 -8.31 3.61 17.83
CA LEU A 5 -7.82 4.87 17.29
C LEU A 5 -8.42 5.05 15.91
N VAL A 6 -9.37 6.00 15.78
CA VAL A 6 -9.91 6.44 14.49
C VAL A 6 -8.82 7.24 13.75
N LEU A 7 -7.80 6.53 13.29
CA LEU A 7 -6.67 7.06 12.54
C LEU A 7 -6.55 6.30 11.22
N PRO A 8 -6.11 6.96 10.13
CA PRO A 8 -5.83 6.27 8.87
C PRO A 8 -4.84 5.13 9.09
N PHE A 9 -5.24 3.90 8.76
CA PHE A 9 -4.33 2.76 8.82
C PHE A 9 -3.32 2.88 7.68
N THR A 10 -2.04 3.07 8.02
CA THR A 10 -0.94 3.15 7.07
C THR A 10 -0.08 1.90 7.20
N PHE A 11 -0.05 1.07 6.15
CA PHE A 11 0.80 -0.12 6.10
C PHE A 11 1.99 0.12 5.17
N ALA A 12 3.20 -0.04 5.71
CA ALA A 12 4.41 -0.05 4.91
C ALA A 12 4.56 -1.41 4.20
N CYS A 13 3.87 -1.56 3.06
CA CYS A 13 3.80 -2.82 2.29
C CYS A 13 5.18 -3.33 1.84
N ASN A 14 6.19 -2.47 1.82
CA ASN A 14 7.58 -2.81 1.48
C ASN A 14 8.25 -3.83 2.42
N PHE A 15 7.71 -4.09 3.62
CA PHE A 15 8.35 -4.96 4.63
C PHE A 15 7.65 -6.31 4.87
N ALA A 16 6.36 -6.45 4.53
CA ALA A 16 5.62 -7.69 4.77
C ALA A 16 4.35 -7.76 3.90
N PRO A 17 4.48 -7.96 2.57
CA PRO A 17 3.34 -7.99 1.66
C PRO A 17 2.29 -9.06 2.04
N ALA A 18 2.73 -10.21 2.56
CA ALA A 18 1.84 -11.27 3.04
C ALA A 18 0.97 -10.88 4.25
N ASN A 19 1.43 -9.94 5.08
CA ASN A 19 0.70 -9.51 6.28
C ASN A 19 -0.22 -8.31 6.02
N MET A 20 -0.11 -7.68 4.84
CA MET A 20 -0.93 -6.52 4.49
C MET A 20 -2.41 -6.90 4.44
N GLU A 21 -2.73 -8.03 3.79
CA GLU A 21 -4.11 -8.49 3.65
C GLU A 21 -4.74 -8.80 5.00
N VAL A 22 -4.02 -9.54 5.86
CA VAL A 22 -4.48 -9.88 7.22
C VAL A 22 -4.71 -8.63 8.06
N ALA A 23 -3.78 -7.66 8.02
CA ALA A 23 -3.89 -6.42 8.78
C ALA A 23 -5.04 -5.53 8.28
N MET A 24 -5.23 -5.43 6.95
CA MET A 24 -6.34 -4.72 6.35
C MET A 24 -7.68 -5.36 6.68
N HIS A 25 -7.75 -6.70 6.69
CA HIS A 25 -8.95 -7.44 7.08
C HIS A 25 -9.32 -7.16 8.53
N ALA A 26 -8.36 -7.31 9.46
CA ALA A 26 -8.57 -7.03 10.87
C ALA A 26 -8.96 -5.55 11.14
N TYR A 27 -8.36 -4.59 10.44
CA TYR A 27 -8.75 -3.18 10.55
C TYR A 27 -10.18 -2.93 10.10
N ARG A 28 -10.59 -3.52 8.95
CA ARG A 28 -11.96 -3.38 8.43
C ARG A 28 -12.99 -4.05 9.34
N GLU A 29 -12.70 -5.23 9.88
CA GLU A 29 -13.59 -5.95 10.79
C GLU A 29 -13.80 -5.23 12.14
N SER A 30 -12.76 -4.57 12.64
CA SER A 30 -12.81 -3.85 13.92
C SER A 30 -13.11 -2.35 13.80
N PHE A 31 -13.37 -1.86 12.58
CA PHE A 31 -13.60 -0.44 12.35
C PHE A 31 -14.94 0.02 12.95
N VAL A 32 -14.89 1.11 13.71
CA VAL A 32 -16.07 1.79 14.25
C VAL A 32 -16.17 3.18 13.61
N PRO A 33 -17.26 3.49 12.87
CA PRO A 33 -17.48 4.82 12.32
C PRO A 33 -17.47 5.91 13.39
N SER A 34 -17.01 7.10 13.03
CA SER A 34 -17.04 8.30 13.89
C SER A 34 -17.50 9.53 13.12
N GLU A 35 -17.67 10.65 13.83
CA GLU A 35 -17.98 11.96 13.23
C GLU A 35 -16.93 12.43 12.21
N THR A 36 -15.68 11.93 12.30
CA THR A 36 -14.58 12.31 11.42
C THR A 36 -14.32 11.32 10.29
N LEU A 37 -14.83 10.08 10.41
CA LEU A 37 -14.61 9.04 9.42
C LEU A 37 -15.76 8.02 9.42
N GLU A 38 -16.61 8.10 8.38
CA GLU A 38 -17.83 7.30 8.28
C GLU A 38 -17.58 5.85 7.80
N LYS A 39 -16.42 5.58 7.19
CA LYS A 39 -16.08 4.28 6.60
C LYS A 39 -14.59 3.97 6.74
N PRO A 40 -14.18 2.68 6.79
CA PRO A 40 -12.77 2.31 6.90
C PRO A 40 -11.95 2.95 5.78
N TYR A 41 -10.84 3.59 6.14
CA TYR A 41 -9.96 4.27 5.18
C TYR A 41 -8.52 3.81 5.38
N VAL A 42 -7.94 3.25 4.33
CA VAL A 42 -6.60 2.65 4.35
C VAL A 42 -5.72 3.35 3.33
N ILE A 43 -4.49 3.68 3.74
CA ILE A 43 -3.46 4.21 2.85
C ILE A 43 -2.37 3.13 2.69
N GLY A 44 -2.20 2.65 1.46
CA GLY A 44 -1.10 1.75 1.10
C GLY A 44 0.10 2.54 0.58
N ALA A 45 1.25 2.41 1.23
CA ALA A 45 2.50 2.99 0.73
C ALA A 45 3.23 1.98 -0.14
N ILE A 46 3.24 2.20 -1.46
CA ILE A 46 3.92 1.35 -2.44
C ILE A 46 5.09 2.10 -3.09
N ARG A 47 6.19 1.38 -3.36
CA ARG A 47 7.28 1.90 -4.19
C ARG A 47 6.97 1.65 -5.66
N VAL A 48 7.02 2.71 -6.47
CA VAL A 48 6.78 2.66 -7.91
C VAL A 48 8.03 3.08 -8.65
N PHE A 49 8.41 2.31 -9.68
CA PHE A 49 9.44 2.67 -10.66
C PHE A 49 8.75 2.98 -11.98
N ALA A 50 8.88 4.23 -12.43
CA ALA A 50 8.29 4.71 -13.67
C ALA A 50 9.39 5.18 -14.63
N ALA A 51 9.27 4.78 -15.89
CA ALA A 51 10.16 5.19 -16.98
C ALA A 51 9.41 5.23 -18.31
N ASP A 52 10.04 5.84 -19.32
CA ASP A 52 9.45 5.98 -20.66
C ASP A 52 9.29 4.65 -21.40
N SER A 53 9.99 3.60 -20.96
CA SER A 53 9.81 2.23 -21.47
C SER A 53 9.75 1.22 -20.33
N GLN A 54 9.05 0.11 -20.58
CA GLN A 54 8.95 -1.00 -19.64
C GLN A 54 10.34 -1.58 -19.30
N ALA A 55 11.21 -1.75 -20.31
CA ALA A 55 12.56 -2.28 -20.13
C ALA A 55 13.41 -1.37 -19.20
N GLU A 56 13.26 -0.06 -19.31
CA GLU A 56 13.96 0.88 -18.44
C GLU A 56 13.40 0.85 -17.01
N ALA A 57 12.08 0.74 -16.86
CA ALA A 57 11.45 0.61 -15.54
C ALA A 57 11.89 -0.69 -14.83
N GLU A 58 12.02 -1.79 -15.56
CA GLU A 58 12.57 -3.07 -15.06
C GLU A 58 14.05 -2.95 -14.67
N ARG A 59 14.85 -2.24 -15.48
CA ARG A 59 16.25 -1.98 -15.17
C ARG A 59 16.41 -1.15 -13.88
N LEU A 60 15.56 -0.13 -13.68
CA LEU A 60 15.55 0.68 -12.45
C LEU A 60 15.17 -0.15 -11.21
N ALA A 61 14.24 -1.09 -11.38
CA ALA A 61 13.82 -2.00 -10.31
C ALA A 61 14.92 -3.00 -9.92
N THR A 62 15.66 -3.56 -10.88
CA THR A 62 16.75 -4.53 -10.59
C THR A 62 17.90 -3.92 -9.79
N THR A 63 18.14 -2.61 -9.91
CA THR A 63 19.19 -1.90 -9.15
C THR A 63 18.74 -1.53 -7.73
N SER A 64 17.43 -1.37 -7.50
CA SER A 64 16.88 -0.76 -6.28
C SER A 64 16.08 -1.72 -5.37
N GLY A 65 15.82 -2.95 -5.82
CA GLY A 65 15.02 -3.95 -5.11
C GLY A 65 13.52 -3.95 -5.48
N ALA A 66 12.71 -4.77 -4.79
CA ALA A 66 11.32 -5.03 -5.14
C ALA A 66 10.42 -3.77 -5.10
N GLY A 67 9.64 -3.55 -6.16
CA GLY A 67 8.64 -2.49 -6.28
C GLY A 67 7.72 -2.72 -7.49
N VAL A 68 6.70 -1.89 -7.64
CA VAL A 68 5.75 -1.96 -8.77
C VAL A 68 6.38 -1.27 -9.99
N ILE A 69 6.41 -1.97 -11.12
CA ILE A 69 7.00 -1.50 -12.38
C ILE A 69 5.86 -1.05 -13.28
N MET A 70 5.90 0.21 -13.73
CA MET A 70 4.96 0.77 -14.70
C MET A 70 5.74 1.46 -15.82
N GLY A 71 5.81 0.81 -16.99
CA GLY A 71 6.21 1.46 -18.23
C GLY A 71 5.02 2.20 -18.86
N LYS A 72 5.29 3.31 -19.54
CA LYS A 72 4.29 3.98 -20.37
C LYS A 72 3.96 3.06 -21.55
N LEU A 73 2.69 2.67 -21.72
CA LEU A 73 2.23 2.08 -22.97
C LEU A 73 2.06 3.21 -23.99
N GLU A 74 2.83 3.16 -25.06
CA GLU A 74 2.56 3.90 -26.29
C GLU A 74 1.39 3.28 -27.07
#